data_AF-A0A961TFN7-F1
#
_entry.id   AF-A0A961TFN7-F1
#
_cell.length_a   1.000
_cell.length_b   1.000
_cell.length_c   1.000
_cell.angle_alpha   90.00
_cell.angle_beta   90.00
_cell.angle_gamma   90.00
#
_symmetry.space_group_name_H-M   'P 1'
#
loop_
_entity.id
_entity.type
_entity.pdbx_description
1 polymer ?
#
loop_
_entity_poly.entity_id
_entity_poly.type
_entity_poly.pdbx_seq_one_letter_code
_entity_poly.pdbx_strand_id
1 'polypeptide(L)'
;AMSAIREVGPGSHYLGCAHTRENFQTAFHVSNVADNNSFEQWEIEGGKRTEERANQIARSWLDNYHAPDLDPAIDEALKAFIKQKKDSMPDAFT
;
A
#
# COMPACT_ATOMS: atom_id res chain seq x y z
N ALA A 1 4.28 -9.19 -26.37
CA ALA A 1 5.10 -8.09 -26.90
C ALA A 1 5.42 -8.19 -28.40
N MET A 2 5.92 -9.31 -28.94
CA MET A 2 6.37 -9.35 -30.36
C MET A 2 5.27 -9.04 -31.40
N SER A 3 4.02 -9.45 -31.15
CA SER A 3 2.86 -9.06 -31.97
C SER A 3 2.60 -7.56 -31.90
N ALA A 4 2.61 -6.99 -30.68
CA ALA A 4 2.40 -5.56 -30.46
C ALA A 4 3.45 -4.68 -31.15
N ILE A 5 4.72 -5.11 -31.17
CA ILE A 5 5.79 -4.37 -31.86
C ILE A 5 5.52 -4.29 -33.38
N ARG A 6 5.03 -5.39 -33.96
CA ARG A 6 4.65 -5.43 -35.38
C ARG A 6 3.38 -4.65 -35.67
N GLU A 7 2.41 -4.68 -34.75
CA GLU A 7 1.14 -3.94 -34.83
C GLU A 7 1.37 -2.43 -34.81
N VAL A 8 2.19 -1.94 -33.88
CA VAL A 8 2.40 -0.49 -33.66
C VAL A 8 3.30 0.12 -34.73
N GLY A 9 4.40 -0.56 -35.08
CA GLY A 9 5.34 -0.08 -36.11
C GLY A 9 6.12 1.20 -35.74
N PRO A 10 7.00 1.68 -36.63
CA PRO A 10 7.87 2.83 -36.37
C PRO A 10 7.10 4.15 -36.22
N GLY A 11 7.51 4.99 -35.26
CA GLY A 11 6.98 6.34 -35.07
C GLY A 11 5.60 6.43 -34.40
N SER A 12 5.01 5.31 -33.99
CA SER A 12 3.72 5.23 -33.28
C SER A 12 3.92 5.02 -31.76
N HIS A 13 2.85 4.73 -31.01
CA HIS A 13 2.87 4.53 -29.56
C HIS A 13 2.07 3.30 -29.10
N TYR A 14 2.42 2.76 -27.92
CA TYR A 14 1.83 1.52 -27.40
C TYR A 14 0.64 1.72 -26.44
N LEU A 15 0.30 2.96 -26.10
CA LEU A 15 -0.73 3.25 -25.08
C LEU A 15 -2.09 2.60 -25.38
N GLY A 16 -2.49 2.54 -26.65
CA GLY A 16 -3.78 2.02 -27.09
C GLY A 16 -3.78 0.60 -27.65
N CYS A 17 -2.63 -0.07 -27.77
CA CYS A 17 -2.58 -1.38 -28.42
C CYS A 17 -3.15 -2.48 -27.52
N ALA A 18 -3.62 -3.57 -28.14
CA ALA A 18 -4.26 -4.68 -27.42
C ALA A 18 -3.39 -5.23 -26.29
N HIS A 19 -2.09 -5.36 -26.55
CA HIS A 19 -1.13 -5.88 -25.58
C HIS A 19 -1.02 -5.01 -24.32
N THR A 20 -0.96 -3.68 -24.46
CA THR A 20 -0.92 -2.79 -23.28
C THR A 20 -2.22 -2.91 -22.49
N ARG A 21 -3.37 -2.89 -23.17
CA ARG A 21 -4.68 -2.99 -22.50
C ARG A 21 -4.86 -4.31 -21.73
N GLU A 22 -4.43 -5.43 -22.30
CA GLU A 22 -4.54 -6.77 -21.70
C GLU A 22 -3.63 -6.95 -20.48
N ASN A 23 -2.49 -6.26 -20.44
CA ASN A 23 -1.45 -6.50 -19.43
C ASN A 23 -1.31 -5.37 -18.40
N PHE A 24 -1.87 -4.19 -18.65
CA PHE A 24 -1.63 -2.99 -17.84
C PHE A 24 -1.96 -3.20 -16.35
N GLN A 25 -3.06 -3.87 -16.03
CA GLN A 25 -3.52 -4.03 -14.64
C GLN A 25 -2.61 -4.96 -13.81
N THR A 26 -1.88 -5.87 -14.45
CA THR A 26 -1.12 -6.93 -13.75
C THR A 26 0.39 -6.80 -13.93
N ALA A 27 0.85 -6.13 -14.98
CA ALA A 27 2.27 -6.00 -15.30
C ALA A 27 2.96 -4.86 -14.52
N PHE A 28 2.20 -3.93 -13.94
CA PHE A 28 2.75 -2.76 -13.24
C PHE A 28 2.38 -2.78 -11.76
N HIS A 29 3.36 -2.45 -10.92
CA HIS A 29 3.12 -2.12 -9.52
C HIS A 29 2.79 -0.63 -9.40
N VAL A 30 1.62 -0.31 -8.85
CA VAL A 30 1.21 1.06 -8.54
C VAL A 30 1.61 1.37 -7.10
N SER A 31 2.52 2.31 -6.91
CA SER A 31 2.94 2.76 -5.59
C SER A 31 1.85 3.62 -4.95
N ASN A 32 1.54 3.35 -3.69
CA ASN A 32 0.58 4.16 -2.92
C ASN A 32 1.14 5.53 -2.50
N VAL A 33 2.46 5.74 -2.56
CA VAL A 33 3.13 6.92 -1.97
C VAL A 33 3.85 7.78 -3.01
N ALA A 34 4.21 7.20 -4.15
CA ALA A 34 4.89 7.94 -5.22
C ALA A 34 3.97 8.99 -5.82
N ASP A 35 4.56 10.14 -6.15
CA ASP A 35 3.92 11.19 -6.94
C ASP A 35 4.58 11.19 -8.31
N ASN A 36 3.80 10.84 -9.34
CA ASN A 36 4.25 10.77 -10.73
C ASN A 36 3.55 11.84 -11.58
N ASN A 37 3.01 12.90 -10.95
CA ASN A 37 2.41 14.02 -11.65
C ASN A 37 3.49 14.93 -12.27
N SER A 38 3.06 15.95 -13.02
CA SER A 38 3.98 16.99 -13.48
C SER A 38 4.50 17.83 -12.31
N PHE A 39 5.60 18.54 -12.53
CA PHE A 39 6.15 19.46 -11.54
C PHE A 39 5.13 20.52 -11.12
N GLU A 40 4.40 21.10 -12.08
CA GLU A 40 3.44 22.16 -11.85
C GLU A 40 2.29 21.68 -10.95
N GLN A 41 1.80 20.46 -11.17
CA GLN A 41 0.76 19.89 -10.32
C GLN A 41 1.29 19.60 -8.91
N TRP A 42 2.48 19.01 -8.80
CA TRP A 42 3.13 18.76 -7.51
C TRP A 42 3.33 20.06 -6.70
N GLU A 43 3.75 21.15 -7.36
CA GLU A 43 3.92 22.46 -6.75
C GLU A 43 2.57 23.05 -6.28
N ILE A 44 1.54 23.02 -7.12
CA ILE A 44 0.18 23.48 -6.80
C ILE A 44 -0.41 22.71 -5.61
N GLU A 45 -0.14 21.41 -5.52
CA GLU A 45 -0.59 20.53 -4.42
C GLU A 45 0.27 20.65 -3.14
N GLY A 46 1.18 21.61 -3.11
CA GLY A 46 1.94 22.02 -1.91
C GLY A 46 3.35 21.44 -1.84
N GLY A 47 3.90 20.92 -2.94
CA GLY A 47 5.29 20.48 -3.01
C GLY A 47 5.62 19.33 -2.05
N LYS A 48 4.64 18.46 -1.77
CA LYS A 48 4.74 17.46 -0.70
C LYS A 48 5.90 16.50 -0.96
N ARG A 49 6.67 16.22 0.08
CA ARG A 49 7.69 15.17 0.07
C ARG A 49 7.05 13.80 0.33
N THR A 50 7.78 12.74 0.01
CA THR A 50 7.29 11.36 0.10
C THR A 50 6.86 10.98 1.52
N GLU A 51 7.60 11.41 2.53
CA GLU A 51 7.30 11.16 3.95
C GLU A 51 6.02 11.86 4.42
N GLU A 52 5.68 13.02 3.86
CA GLU A 52 4.47 13.77 4.19
C GLU A 52 3.23 13.05 3.64
N ARG A 53 3.31 12.58 2.39
CA ARG A 53 2.26 11.73 1.79
C ARG A 53 2.11 10.41 2.54
N ALA A 54 3.22 9.75 2.89
CA ALA A 54 3.19 8.51 3.66
C ALA A 54 2.52 8.69 5.03
N ASN A 55 2.80 9.81 5.72
CA ASN A 55 2.18 10.12 7.01
C ASN A 55 0.65 10.27 6.88
N GLN A 56 0.18 10.96 5.84
CA GLN A 56 -1.24 11.15 5.57
C GLN A 56 -1.94 9.82 5.30
N ILE A 57 -1.32 8.94 4.50
CA ILE A 57 -1.85 7.60 4.20
C ILE A 57 -1.94 6.75 5.47
N ALA A 58 -0.89 6.73 6.28
CA ALA A 58 -0.88 5.97 7.53
C ALA A 58 -1.99 6.41 8.49
N ARG A 59 -2.23 7.72 8.63
CA ARG A 59 -3.35 8.26 9.42
C ARG A 59 -4.68 7.79 8.87
N SER A 60 -4.88 7.91 7.55
CA SER A 60 -6.10 7.45 6.90
C SER A 60 -6.35 5.96 7.13
N TRP A 61 -5.33 5.11 7.05
CA TRP A 61 -5.48 3.68 7.31
C TRP A 61 -5.85 3.38 8.76
N LEU A 62 -5.25 4.09 9.73
CA LEU A 62 -5.59 3.93 11.13
C LEU A 62 -7.02 4.39 11.43
N ASP A 63 -7.44 5.50 10.84
CA ASP A 63 -8.80 6.05 11.01
C ASP A 63 -9.89 5.11 10.44
N ASN A 64 -9.55 4.33 9.40
CA ASN A 64 -10.47 3.42 8.73
C ASN A 64 -10.26 1.94 9.12
N TYR A 65 -9.35 1.64 10.03
CA TYR A 65 -9.06 0.25 10.41
C TYR A 65 -10.20 -0.33 11.25
N HIS A 66 -10.69 -1.48 10.84
CA HIS A 66 -11.57 -2.33 11.63
C HIS A 66 -10.85 -3.62 11.96
N ALA A 67 -10.74 -3.93 13.27
CA ALA A 67 -10.15 -5.19 13.70
C ALA A 67 -10.99 -6.37 13.17
N PRO A 68 -10.36 -7.41 12.60
CA PRO A 68 -11.08 -8.61 12.20
C PRO A 68 -11.63 -9.34 13.42
N ASP A 69 -12.74 -10.06 13.22
CA ASP A 69 -13.38 -10.81 14.30
C ASP A 69 -12.44 -11.87 14.88
N LEU A 70 -12.39 -11.92 16.22
CA LEU A 70 -11.69 -12.93 16.99
C LEU A 70 -12.69 -13.60 17.93
N ASP A 71 -12.69 -14.94 17.96
CA ASP A 71 -13.53 -15.70 18.89
C ASP A 71 -13.28 -15.24 20.34
N PRO A 72 -14.31 -14.77 21.07
CA PRO A 72 -14.17 -14.32 22.45
C PRO A 72 -13.53 -15.36 23.38
N ALA A 73 -13.77 -16.66 23.16
CA ALA A 73 -13.16 -17.71 23.99
C ALA A 73 -11.64 -17.81 23.77
N ILE A 74 -11.18 -17.58 22.54
CA ILE A 74 -9.76 -17.55 22.19
C ILE A 74 -9.10 -16.29 22.75
N ASP A 75 -9.73 -15.13 22.59
CA ASP A 75 -9.21 -13.86 23.13
C ASP A 75 -9.02 -13.94 24.66
N GLU A 76 -10.01 -14.48 25.38
CA GLU A 76 -9.91 -14.66 26.83
C GLU A 76 -8.82 -15.67 27.22
N ALA A 77 -8.65 -16.77 26.49
CA ALA A 77 -7.58 -17.73 26.73
C ALA A 77 -6.18 -17.10 26.51
N LEU A 78 -6.03 -16.29 25.46
CA LEU A 78 -4.79 -15.55 25.18
C LEU A 78 -4.47 -14.55 26.30
N LYS A 79 -5.46 -13.76 26.74
CA LYS A 79 -5.33 -12.82 27.85
C LYS A 79 -4.93 -13.52 29.16
N ALA A 80 -5.55 -14.65 29.48
CA ALA A 80 -5.23 -15.44 30.67
C ALA A 80 -3.78 -15.95 30.65
N PHE A 81 -3.33 -16.49 29.51
CA PHE A 81 -1.95 -16.95 29.35
C PHE A 81 -0.95 -15.79 29.45
N ILE A 82 -1.21 -14.65 28.80
CA ILE A 82 -0.37 -13.45 28.88
C ILE A 82 -0.24 -12.99 30.33
N LYS A 83 -1.35 -12.95 31.08
CA LYS A 83 -1.34 -12.59 32.49
C LYS A 83 -0.50 -13.55 33.32
N GLN A 84 -0.70 -14.85 33.17
CA GLN A 84 0.08 -15.86 33.88
C GLN A 84 1.59 -15.71 33.63
N LYS A 85 1.98 -15.40 32.38
CA LYS A 85 3.38 -15.18 32.03
C LYS A 85 3.95 -13.91 32.65
N LYS A 86 3.21 -12.79 32.59
CA LYS A 86 3.62 -11.54 33.22
C LYS A 86 3.78 -11.68 34.74
N ASP A 87 2.84 -12.36 35.41
CA ASP A 87 2.92 -12.57 36.86
C ASP A 87 4.10 -13.49 37.27
N SER A 88 4.63 -14.29 36.34
CA SER A 88 5.71 -15.25 36.62
C SER A 88 7.12 -14.65 36.57
N MET A 89 7.27 -13.39 36.14
CA MET A 89 8.57 -12.73 35.99
C MET A 89 8.48 -11.22 36.28
N PRO A 90 9.50 -10.60 36.86
CA PRO A 90 9.55 -9.15 36.98
C PRO A 90 9.67 -8.50 35.59
N ASP A 91 9.17 -7.27 35.44
CA ASP A 91 9.35 -6.48 34.22
C ASP A 91 10.84 -6.22 33.97
N ALA A 92 11.25 -6.36 32.70
CA ALA A 92 12.65 -6.21 32.32
C ALA A 92 13.15 -4.76 32.39
N PHE A 93 12.23 -3.79 32.28
CA PHE A 93 12.53 -2.35 32.34
C PHE A 93 11.41 -1.66 33.12
N THR A 94 11.77 -1.00 34.22
CA THR A 94 10.92 -0.03 34.94
C THR A 94 11.22 1.38 34.48
#